data_AF-A0A938KPD6-F1
#
_entry.id   AF-A0A938KPD6-F1
#
_cell.length_a   1.000
_cell.length_b   1.000
_cell.length_c   1.000
_cell.angle_alpha   90.00
_cell.angle_beta   90.00
_cell.angle_gamma   90.00
#
_symmetry.space_group_name_H-M   'P 1'
#
loop_
_entity.id
_entity.type
_entity.pdbx_description
1 polymer ?
#
loop_
_entity_poly.entity_id
_entity_poly.type
_entity_poly.pdbx_seq_one_letter_code
_entity_poly.pdbx_strand_id
1 'polypeptide(L)'
;MRRARWLAEWRHSQEKPVFYHCISRIVDRRMVLGADEKEKFRALMRVYERFSGCRVTAYCLMDNHIHLLLEVPPMVVGGLSDRQLLDRLSALYGASSAKVAEVTQELAEARQWVADGVADEEVVARIHARYTYRMHDLGEFMKGLLQRYTQWHNGRHERSGRLWEDRFKSVIVEDGAAARAVAAYIDLNPVRAGMVEDPAGYRWSSYGEAIGGGPRGQGRTARAGLVRAWGAHQGMEADAGLWSERVARVYRAVLMGQAAERTRETIAMDGSGGREVLRKGMAAEKARRLQALAGEDGSVSAEVPLATVLRCRVRYFTDGAVIGSRSFVDEAFAAGRWRFGPRRRSGARTLKGGAAPIAQSLWSLRDLKKGIT
;
A
#
# COMPACT_ATOMS: atom_id res chain seq x y z
N MET A 1 -10.37 11.51 -24.28
CA MET A 1 -8.97 11.75 -23.85
C MET A 1 -8.83 11.29 -22.40
N ARG A 2 -7.98 10.29 -22.08
CA ARG A 2 -7.81 9.86 -20.67
C ARG A 2 -7.29 11.04 -19.85
N ARG A 3 -8.03 11.47 -18.81
CA ARG A 3 -7.58 12.53 -17.90
C ARG A 3 -6.23 12.17 -17.30
N ALA A 4 -5.35 13.17 -17.19
CA ALA A 4 -4.05 13.03 -16.54
C ALA A 4 -4.23 12.46 -15.12
N ARG A 5 -3.34 11.52 -14.74
CA ARG A 5 -3.32 10.90 -13.41
C ARG A 5 -3.27 12.00 -12.34
N TRP A 6 -4.18 11.95 -11.37
CA TRP A 6 -4.09 12.85 -10.25
C TRP A 6 -3.04 12.35 -9.26
N LEU A 7 -1.89 13.02 -9.26
CA LEU A 7 -0.88 12.87 -8.24
C LEU A 7 -1.12 13.90 -7.13
N ALA A 8 -0.73 13.59 -5.89
CA ALA A 8 -0.80 14.58 -4.83
C ALA A 8 -0.03 15.84 -5.24
N GLU A 9 -0.61 17.01 -4.95
CA GLU A 9 0.06 18.29 -5.26
C GLU A 9 1.33 18.46 -4.39
N TRP A 10 1.31 17.90 -3.17
CA TRP A 10 2.47 17.86 -2.27
C TRP A 10 3.41 16.67 -2.50
N ARG A 11 3.36 15.99 -3.65
CA ARG A 11 4.27 14.87 -3.95
C ARG A 11 5.76 15.23 -3.94
N HIS A 12 6.07 16.52 -4.05
CA HIS A 12 7.43 17.07 -3.94
C HIS A 12 7.68 17.75 -2.58
N SER A 13 6.77 17.57 -1.61
CA SER A 13 6.98 18.02 -0.24
C SER A 13 8.27 17.44 0.30
N GLN A 14 8.98 18.22 1.10
CA GLN A 14 10.18 17.80 1.82
C GLN A 14 9.85 17.20 3.20
N GLU A 15 8.58 17.26 3.62
CA GLU A 15 8.16 16.91 4.97
C GLU A 15 7.13 15.77 4.98
N LYS A 16 6.17 15.81 4.04
CA LYS A 16 5.00 14.93 4.06
C LYS A 16 5.14 13.78 3.06
N PRO A 17 5.13 12.51 3.51
CA PRO A 17 5.04 11.39 2.58
C PRO A 17 3.66 11.35 1.91
N VAL A 18 3.57 10.60 0.81
CA VAL A 18 2.29 10.37 0.14
C VAL A 18 2.03 8.88 -0.01
N PHE A 19 0.86 8.42 0.42
CA PHE A 19 0.43 7.04 0.19
C PHE A 19 -0.45 6.95 -1.06
N TYR A 20 -0.23 5.89 -1.84
CA TYR A 20 -1.01 5.59 -3.03
C TYR A 20 -1.44 4.13 -3.04
N HIS A 21 -2.74 3.88 -3.19
CA HIS A 21 -3.21 2.56 -3.57
C HIS A 21 -3.13 2.40 -5.08
N CYS A 22 -2.16 1.61 -5.54
CA CYS A 22 -1.87 1.35 -6.93
C CYS A 22 -2.47 0.01 -7.37
N ILE A 23 -3.12 0.00 -8.53
CA ILE A 23 -3.71 -1.20 -9.13
C ILE A 23 -3.26 -1.31 -10.58
N SER A 24 -2.74 -2.46 -10.99
CA SER A 24 -2.50 -2.79 -12.39
C SER A 24 -3.15 -4.12 -12.75
N ARG A 25 -3.67 -4.25 -13.97
CA ARG A 25 -4.48 -5.38 -14.42
C ARG A 25 -3.94 -5.93 -15.73
N ILE A 26 -3.99 -7.24 -15.87
CA ILE A 26 -3.57 -7.95 -17.08
C ILE A 26 -4.57 -7.71 -18.21
N VAL A 27 -4.07 -7.51 -19.43
CA VAL A 27 -4.88 -7.38 -20.66
C VAL A 27 -5.91 -8.52 -20.77
N ASP A 28 -7.13 -8.17 -21.17
CA ASP A 28 -8.30 -9.05 -21.25
C ASP A 28 -8.64 -9.79 -19.95
N ARG A 29 -8.12 -9.30 -18.82
CA ARG A 29 -8.30 -9.88 -17.48
C ARG A 29 -7.88 -11.35 -17.37
N ARG A 30 -6.98 -11.79 -18.24
CA ARG A 30 -6.49 -13.17 -18.27
C ARG A 30 -5.78 -13.51 -16.97
N MET A 31 -5.99 -14.74 -16.50
CA MET A 31 -5.37 -15.29 -15.30
C MET A 31 -3.99 -15.87 -15.63
N VAL A 32 -3.02 -15.00 -15.87
CA VAL A 32 -1.66 -15.41 -16.28
C VAL A 32 -0.63 -15.32 -15.15
N LEU A 33 -1.02 -14.81 -13.98
CA LEU A 33 -0.12 -14.66 -12.84
C LEU A 33 -0.16 -15.91 -11.96
N GLY A 34 0.57 -16.95 -12.38
CA GLY A 34 0.84 -18.16 -11.61
C GLY A 34 1.78 -17.95 -10.42
N ALA A 35 2.18 -19.05 -9.77
CA ALA A 35 3.04 -19.00 -8.59
C ALA A 35 4.43 -18.39 -8.89
N ASP A 36 5.05 -18.80 -10.00
CA ASP A 36 6.35 -18.30 -10.48
C ASP A 36 6.26 -16.82 -10.86
N GLU A 37 5.20 -16.46 -11.58
CA GLU A 37 4.90 -15.10 -12.00
C GLU A 37 4.75 -14.16 -10.80
N LYS A 38 4.02 -14.59 -9.77
CA LYS A 38 3.86 -13.82 -8.55
C LYS A 38 5.17 -13.72 -7.76
N GLU A 39 5.96 -14.78 -7.69
CA GLU A 39 7.26 -14.73 -7.00
C GLU A 39 8.23 -13.79 -7.70
N LYS A 40 8.30 -13.86 -9.03
CA LYS A 40 9.12 -12.92 -9.80
C LYS A 40 8.66 -11.48 -9.62
N PHE A 41 7.34 -11.24 -9.63
CA PHE A 41 6.79 -9.91 -9.41
C PHE A 41 7.19 -9.39 -8.02
N ARG A 42 7.00 -10.20 -6.97
CA ARG A 42 7.42 -9.88 -5.60
C ARG A 42 8.91 -9.53 -5.54
N ALA A 43 9.77 -10.35 -6.14
CA ALA A 43 11.21 -10.12 -6.14
C ALA A 43 11.58 -8.78 -6.82
N LEU A 44 11.00 -8.50 -8.00
CA LEU A 44 11.22 -7.23 -8.70
C LEU A 44 10.66 -6.03 -7.92
N MET A 45 9.51 -6.19 -7.27
CA MET A 45 8.91 -5.16 -6.42
C MET A 45 9.87 -4.78 -5.28
N ARG A 46 10.48 -5.76 -4.60
CA ARG A 46 11.47 -5.52 -3.54
C ARG A 46 12.79 -4.92 -4.07
N VAL A 47 13.19 -5.25 -5.30
CA VAL A 47 14.33 -4.59 -5.96
C VAL A 47 14.03 -3.10 -6.19
N TYR A 48 12.87 -2.78 -6.75
CA TYR A 48 12.47 -1.40 -7.03
C TYR A 48 12.22 -0.59 -5.76
N GLU A 49 11.74 -1.22 -4.68
CA GLU A 49 11.61 -0.60 -3.36
C GLU A 49 12.96 -0.10 -2.85
N ARG A 50 13.98 -0.97 -2.88
CA ARG A 50 15.35 -0.59 -2.49
C ARG A 50 15.97 0.46 -3.41
N PHE A 51 15.74 0.37 -4.71
CA PHE A 51 16.30 1.32 -5.68
C PHE A 51 15.68 2.71 -5.59
N SER A 52 14.34 2.80 -5.54
CA SER A 52 13.67 4.10 -5.66
C SER A 52 13.55 4.84 -4.33
N GLY A 53 13.64 4.15 -3.19
CA GLY A 53 13.32 4.71 -1.88
C GLY A 53 11.81 4.84 -1.62
N CYS A 54 10.94 4.48 -2.57
CA CYS A 54 9.52 4.26 -2.29
C CYS A 54 9.38 3.01 -1.41
N ARG A 55 8.34 2.94 -0.58
CA ARG A 55 8.10 1.82 0.35
C ARG A 55 6.77 1.15 0.05
N VAL A 56 6.78 -0.17 -0.10
CA VAL A 56 5.56 -0.97 -0.29
C VAL A 56 5.06 -1.41 1.08
N THR A 57 4.05 -0.72 1.59
CA THR A 57 3.53 -0.95 2.94
C THR A 57 2.51 -2.08 3.00
N ALA A 58 1.70 -2.25 1.95
CA ALA A 58 0.84 -3.42 1.76
C ALA A 58 0.84 -3.86 0.29
N TYR A 59 0.67 -5.15 0.01
CA TYR A 59 0.46 -5.62 -1.35
C TYR A 59 -0.39 -6.90 -1.41
N CYS A 60 -0.95 -7.18 -2.59
CA CYS A 60 -1.56 -8.46 -2.91
C CYS A 60 -1.45 -8.72 -4.41
N LEU A 61 -0.94 -9.90 -4.78
CA LEU A 61 -0.81 -10.34 -6.17
C LEU A 61 -1.92 -11.36 -6.47
N MET A 62 -2.90 -10.97 -7.29
CA MET A 62 -3.98 -11.84 -7.76
C MET A 62 -3.59 -12.50 -9.08
N ASP A 63 -4.42 -13.39 -9.61
CA ASP A 63 -4.11 -14.13 -10.85
C ASP A 63 -4.14 -13.27 -12.11
N ASN A 64 -4.83 -12.12 -12.07
CA ASN A 64 -4.99 -11.22 -13.22
C ASN A 64 -4.81 -9.72 -12.89
N HIS A 65 -4.43 -9.38 -11.66
CA HIS A 65 -4.15 -8.00 -11.26
C HIS A 65 -3.32 -7.95 -9.98
N ILE A 66 -2.74 -6.79 -9.72
CA ILE A 66 -1.93 -6.52 -8.54
C ILE A 66 -2.49 -5.32 -7.77
N HIS A 67 -2.27 -5.32 -6.47
CA HIS A 67 -2.57 -4.21 -5.56
C HIS A 67 -1.32 -3.87 -4.75
N LEU A 68 -0.92 -2.59 -4.73
CA LEU A 68 0.16 -2.08 -3.88
C LEU A 68 -0.35 -0.86 -3.09
N LEU A 69 -0.13 -0.81 -1.79
CA LEU A 69 -0.14 0.44 -1.03
C LEU A 69 1.32 0.92 -0.97
N LEU A 70 1.60 1.99 -1.71
CA LEU A 70 2.94 2.53 -1.87
C LEU A 70 3.05 3.87 -1.13
N GLU A 71 3.99 3.96 -0.21
CA GLU A 71 4.44 5.23 0.36
C GLU A 71 5.56 5.81 -0.51
N VAL A 72 5.41 7.07 -0.89
CA VAL A 72 6.46 7.88 -1.51
C VAL A 72 6.93 8.89 -0.46
N PRO A 73 8.07 8.63 0.21
CA PRO A 73 8.61 9.59 1.17
C PRO A 73 9.23 10.79 0.46
N PRO A 74 9.32 11.95 1.15
CA PRO A 74 10.11 13.07 0.65
C PRO A 74 11.55 12.62 0.35
N MET A 75 12.16 13.23 -0.68
CA MET A 75 13.60 13.16 -0.83
C MET A 75 14.24 13.91 0.35
N VAL A 76 15.35 13.40 0.87
CA VAL A 76 16.08 14.10 1.93
C VAL A 76 16.59 15.45 1.42
N VAL A 77 16.59 16.47 2.30
CA VAL A 77 17.14 17.79 1.98
C VAL A 77 18.62 17.63 1.63
N GLY A 78 19.05 18.23 0.51
CA GLY A 78 20.41 18.07 -0.02
C GLY A 78 20.62 16.82 -0.90
N GLY A 79 19.62 15.94 -1.03
CA GLY A 79 19.71 14.75 -1.86
C GLY A 79 20.50 13.59 -1.22
N LEU A 80 20.74 12.54 -1.99
CA LEU A 80 21.44 11.36 -1.50
C LEU A 80 22.95 11.59 -1.40
N SER A 81 23.60 10.94 -0.45
CA SER A 81 25.06 10.80 -0.49
C SER A 81 25.49 9.82 -1.59
N ASP A 82 26.75 9.91 -2.04
CA ASP A 82 27.32 8.99 -3.04
C ASP A 82 27.14 7.52 -2.64
N ARG A 83 27.41 7.21 -1.36
CA ARG A 83 27.19 5.88 -0.80
C ARG A 83 25.74 5.43 -0.93
N GLN A 84 24.78 6.28 -0.55
CA GLN A 84 23.35 5.94 -0.66
C GLN A 84 22.92 5.74 -2.11
N LEU A 85 23.44 6.56 -3.04
CA LEU A 85 23.18 6.38 -4.46
C LEU A 85 23.71 5.03 -4.95
N LEU A 86 24.97 4.71 -4.65
CA LEU A 86 25.61 3.46 -5.06
C LEU A 86 24.94 2.21 -4.46
N ASP A 87 24.50 2.27 -3.20
CA ASP A 87 23.72 1.20 -2.55
C ASP A 87 22.40 0.96 -3.30
N ARG A 88 21.71 2.04 -3.70
CA ARG A 88 20.46 1.95 -4.48
C ARG A 88 20.69 1.41 -5.89
N LEU A 89 21.76 1.84 -6.57
CA LEU A 89 22.12 1.33 -7.90
C LEU A 89 22.50 -0.17 -7.85
N SER A 90 23.23 -0.57 -6.81
CA SER A 90 23.58 -1.97 -6.55
C SER A 90 22.35 -2.85 -6.37
N ALA A 91 21.29 -2.34 -5.73
CA ALA A 91 20.04 -3.08 -5.60
C ALA A 91 19.36 -3.36 -6.96
N LEU A 92 19.48 -2.45 -7.94
CA LEU A 92 18.84 -2.57 -9.25
C LEU A 92 19.68 -3.34 -10.27
N TYR A 93 20.97 -3.03 -10.36
CA TYR A 93 21.87 -3.57 -11.38
C TYR A 93 22.70 -4.75 -10.88
N GLY A 94 22.82 -4.92 -9.56
CA GLY A 94 23.74 -5.86 -8.92
C GLY A 94 25.02 -5.15 -8.48
N ALA A 95 25.50 -5.48 -7.27
CA ALA A 95 26.67 -4.84 -6.66
C ALA A 95 27.95 -5.02 -7.50
N SER A 96 28.10 -6.16 -8.17
CA SER A 96 29.25 -6.46 -9.03
C SER A 96 29.02 -6.09 -10.51
N SER A 97 27.98 -5.31 -10.82
CA SER A 97 27.69 -4.94 -12.21
C SER A 97 28.67 -3.88 -12.73
N ALA A 98 29.04 -3.99 -14.00
CA ALA A 98 29.88 -2.99 -14.67
C ALA A 98 29.28 -1.57 -14.56
N LYS A 99 27.95 -1.46 -14.59
CA LYS A 99 27.25 -0.18 -14.43
C LYS A 99 27.50 0.47 -13.06
N VAL A 100 27.55 -0.31 -11.98
CA VAL A 100 27.84 0.22 -10.62
C VAL A 100 29.32 0.58 -10.49
N ALA A 101 30.22 -0.22 -11.07
CA ALA A 101 31.65 0.08 -11.07
C ALA A 101 31.96 1.39 -11.83
N GLU A 102 31.38 1.56 -13.02
CA GLU A 102 31.48 2.77 -13.84
C GLU A 102 31.06 4.02 -13.07
N VAL A 103 29.89 4.00 -12.42
CA VAL A 103 29.38 5.15 -11.65
C VAL A 103 30.21 5.42 -10.41
N THR A 104 30.70 4.37 -9.74
CA THR A 104 31.61 4.52 -8.59
C THR A 104 32.88 5.28 -9.00
N GLN A 105 33.49 4.87 -10.11
CA GLN A 105 34.69 5.53 -10.63
C GLN A 105 34.41 6.98 -11.04
N GLU A 106 33.32 7.21 -11.80
CA GLU A 106 32.94 8.56 -12.25
C GLU A 106 32.68 9.52 -11.07
N LEU A 107 32.04 9.04 -10.00
CA LEU A 107 31.86 9.83 -8.77
C LEU A 107 33.18 10.13 -8.07
N ALA A 108 34.08 9.15 -7.97
CA ALA A 108 35.39 9.33 -7.33
C ALA A 108 36.24 10.37 -8.07
N GLU A 109 36.28 10.30 -9.40
CA GLU A 109 36.98 11.27 -10.25
C GLU A 109 36.37 12.67 -10.11
N ALA A 110 35.04 12.78 -10.16
CA ALA A 110 34.35 14.05 -10.00
C ALA A 110 34.61 14.68 -8.61
N ARG A 111 34.63 13.87 -7.53
CA ARG A 111 34.96 14.34 -6.17
C ARG A 111 36.40 14.81 -6.08
N GLN A 112 37.33 14.13 -6.75
CA GLN A 112 38.73 14.56 -6.81
C GLN A 112 38.87 15.91 -7.54
N TRP A 113 38.20 16.10 -8.67
CA TRP A 113 38.21 17.40 -9.37
C TRP A 113 37.64 18.54 -8.54
N VAL A 114 36.59 18.27 -7.75
CA VAL A 114 36.05 19.26 -6.80
C VAL A 114 37.06 19.58 -5.70
N ALA A 115 37.71 18.56 -5.13
CA ALA A 115 38.73 18.74 -4.10
C ALA A 115 39.95 19.53 -4.61
N ASP A 116 40.34 19.33 -5.88
CA ASP A 116 41.46 20.00 -6.53
C ASP A 116 41.10 21.41 -7.04
N GLY A 117 39.84 21.85 -6.92
CA GLY A 117 39.36 23.13 -7.42
C GLY A 117 39.27 23.22 -8.94
N VAL A 118 39.28 22.08 -9.64
CA VAL A 118 39.16 21.96 -11.11
C VAL A 118 37.70 22.06 -11.56
N ALA A 119 36.75 21.67 -10.69
CA ALA A 119 35.32 21.71 -10.98
C ALA A 119 34.49 22.06 -9.73
N ASP A 120 33.26 22.51 -9.95
CA ASP A 120 32.29 22.74 -8.87
C ASP A 120 31.44 21.49 -8.57
N GLU A 121 30.74 21.50 -7.43
CA GLU A 121 29.82 20.44 -7.00
C GLU A 121 28.69 20.13 -8.01
N GLU A 122 28.44 21.02 -8.97
CA GLU A 122 27.48 20.79 -10.05
C GLU A 122 27.81 19.54 -10.89
N VAL A 123 29.11 19.23 -11.08
CA VAL A 123 29.52 18.01 -11.80
C VAL A 123 29.02 16.76 -11.08
N VAL A 124 29.15 16.71 -9.75
CA VAL A 124 28.67 15.59 -8.94
C VAL A 124 27.14 15.57 -8.92
N ALA A 125 26.49 16.72 -8.77
CA ALA A 125 25.04 16.84 -8.80
C ALA A 125 24.44 16.31 -10.13
N ARG A 126 25.12 16.57 -11.25
CA ARG A 126 24.71 16.09 -12.58
C ARG A 126 24.85 14.56 -12.70
N ILE A 127 25.88 13.97 -12.11
CA ILE A 127 26.03 12.50 -12.04
C ILE A 127 24.87 11.89 -11.25
N HIS A 128 24.55 12.46 -10.08
CA HIS A 128 23.41 12.04 -9.26
C HIS A 128 22.08 12.16 -10.02
N ALA A 129 21.86 13.28 -10.70
CA ALA A 129 20.62 13.57 -11.43
C ALA A 129 20.29 12.54 -12.53
N ARG A 130 21.29 11.88 -13.13
CA ARG A 130 21.07 10.78 -14.10
C ARG A 130 20.30 9.59 -13.51
N TYR A 131 20.27 9.46 -12.19
CA TYR A 131 19.67 8.32 -11.51
C TYR A 131 18.54 8.73 -10.54
N THR A 132 18.72 9.82 -9.81
CA THR A 132 17.79 10.23 -8.74
C THR A 132 16.42 10.67 -9.26
N TYR A 133 16.28 11.03 -10.54
CA TYR A 133 14.98 11.33 -11.15
C TYR A 133 13.98 10.16 -11.09
N ARG A 134 14.47 8.92 -10.94
CA ARG A 134 13.66 7.69 -10.81
C ARG A 134 13.35 7.32 -9.35
N MET A 135 13.84 8.11 -8.41
CA MET A 135 13.74 7.85 -6.98
C MET A 135 12.70 8.79 -6.37
N HIS A 136 12.01 8.32 -5.33
CA HIS A 136 10.94 9.07 -4.66
C HIS A 136 9.84 9.54 -5.63
N ASP A 137 9.58 8.76 -6.70
CA ASP A 137 8.54 9.05 -7.69
C ASP A 137 7.68 7.81 -7.95
N LEU A 138 6.37 7.97 -7.76
CA LEU A 138 5.37 6.91 -7.99
C LEU A 138 5.38 6.41 -9.44
N GLY A 139 5.47 7.34 -10.39
CA GLY A 139 5.43 7.05 -11.81
C GLY A 139 6.62 6.21 -12.25
N GLU A 140 7.83 6.62 -11.86
CA GLU A 140 9.07 5.92 -12.22
C GLU A 140 9.21 4.58 -11.50
N PHE A 141 8.77 4.46 -10.23
CA PHE A 141 8.68 3.18 -9.53
C PHE A 141 7.78 2.19 -10.29
N MET A 142 6.53 2.59 -10.57
CA MET A 142 5.56 1.71 -11.22
C MET A 142 5.97 1.39 -12.66
N LYS A 143 6.45 2.38 -13.41
CA LYS A 143 6.92 2.19 -14.79
C LYS A 143 8.05 1.17 -14.84
N GLY A 144 9.08 1.35 -14.02
CA GLY A 144 10.21 0.44 -13.98
C GLY A 144 9.82 -0.97 -13.58
N LEU A 145 9.05 -1.13 -12.49
CA LEU A 145 8.58 -2.43 -12.03
C LEU A 145 7.77 -3.17 -13.11
N LEU A 146 6.74 -2.52 -13.66
CA LEU A 146 5.85 -3.14 -14.64
C LEU A 146 6.55 -3.42 -15.97
N GLN A 147 7.48 -2.56 -16.40
CA GLN A 147 8.25 -2.77 -17.63
C GLN A 147 9.21 -3.94 -17.50
N ARG A 148 10.01 -4.01 -16.41
CA ARG A 148 10.94 -5.13 -16.18
C ARG A 148 10.21 -6.45 -16.02
N TYR A 149 9.06 -6.42 -15.35
CA TYR A 149 8.20 -7.59 -15.24
C TYR A 149 7.66 -8.03 -16.61
N THR A 150 7.18 -7.09 -17.43
CA THR A 150 6.68 -7.38 -18.79
C THR A 150 7.77 -8.01 -19.65
N GLN A 151 8.99 -7.46 -19.64
CA GLN A 151 10.13 -7.99 -20.38
C GLN A 151 10.42 -9.44 -19.98
N TRP A 152 10.50 -9.71 -18.68
CA TRP A 152 10.74 -11.06 -18.17
C TRP A 152 9.60 -12.01 -18.53
N HIS A 153 8.35 -11.62 -18.30
CA HIS A 153 7.18 -12.47 -18.58
C HIS A 153 7.08 -12.77 -20.07
N ASN A 154 7.33 -11.77 -20.92
CA ASN A 154 7.32 -11.93 -22.37
C ASN A 154 8.42 -12.91 -22.83
N GLY A 155 9.64 -12.77 -22.32
CA GLY A 155 10.73 -13.69 -22.62
C GLY A 155 10.46 -15.12 -22.12
N ARG A 156 9.92 -15.28 -20.90
CA ARG A 156 9.61 -16.60 -20.32
C ARG A 156 8.51 -17.35 -21.07
N HIS A 157 7.56 -16.62 -21.66
CA HIS A 157 6.39 -17.18 -22.34
C HIS A 157 6.47 -17.03 -23.86
N GLU A 158 7.68 -16.81 -24.41
CA GLU A 158 7.95 -16.68 -25.85
C GLU A 158 6.96 -15.75 -26.58
N ARG A 159 6.56 -14.66 -25.91
CA ARG A 159 5.57 -13.73 -26.41
C ARG A 159 6.15 -12.32 -26.52
N SER A 160 5.47 -11.47 -27.27
CA SER A 160 5.75 -10.04 -27.34
C SER A 160 4.48 -9.22 -27.08
N GLY A 161 4.63 -7.90 -26.97
CA GLY A 161 3.50 -6.97 -26.80
C GLY A 161 3.13 -6.64 -25.36
N ARG A 162 1.94 -6.04 -25.19
CA ARG A 162 1.45 -5.49 -23.92
C ARG A 162 0.97 -6.60 -22.98
N LEU A 163 1.39 -6.52 -21.72
CA LEU A 163 0.92 -7.39 -20.64
C LEU A 163 -0.16 -6.72 -19.77
N TRP A 164 -0.05 -5.42 -19.55
CA TRP A 164 -0.94 -4.62 -18.69
C TRP A 164 -1.97 -3.82 -19.51
N GLU A 165 -3.23 -3.75 -19.04
CA GLU A 165 -4.33 -3.02 -19.70
C GLU A 165 -4.04 -1.52 -19.86
N ASP A 166 -3.34 -0.95 -18.89
CA ASP A 166 -2.97 0.46 -18.79
C ASP A 166 -1.67 0.57 -17.99
N ARG A 167 -1.15 1.78 -17.79
CA ARG A 167 -0.01 2.03 -16.91
C ARG A 167 -0.29 1.51 -15.50
N PHE A 168 -1.23 2.13 -14.80
CA PHE A 168 -1.80 1.71 -13.51
C PHE A 168 -2.85 2.74 -13.07
N LYS A 169 -3.77 2.34 -12.18
CA LYS A 169 -4.62 3.24 -11.40
C LYS A 169 -3.96 3.58 -10.07
N SER A 170 -4.19 4.79 -9.56
CA SER A 170 -3.72 5.19 -8.23
C SER A 170 -4.79 6.01 -7.51
N VAL A 171 -5.05 5.67 -6.24
CA VAL A 171 -5.85 6.48 -5.31
C VAL A 171 -4.91 7.09 -4.28
N ILE A 172 -4.97 8.40 -4.05
CA ILE A 172 -4.23 9.05 -2.96
C ILE A 172 -4.86 8.63 -1.64
N VAL A 173 -4.06 8.21 -0.69
CA VAL A 173 -4.50 7.69 0.61
C VAL A 173 -3.87 8.56 1.69
N GLU A 174 -4.68 9.05 2.63
CA GLU A 174 -4.16 9.65 3.86
C GLU A 174 -3.46 8.57 4.69
N ASP A 175 -2.40 8.93 5.39
CA ASP A 175 -1.79 8.03 6.36
C ASP A 175 -2.70 7.75 7.57
N GLY A 176 -2.25 6.89 8.48
CA GLY A 176 -3.06 6.50 9.63
C GLY A 176 -4.29 5.69 9.24
N ALA A 177 -5.49 6.17 9.59
CA ALA A 177 -6.72 5.36 9.50
C ALA A 177 -7.04 4.89 8.08
N ALA A 178 -6.86 5.75 7.07
CA ALA A 178 -7.14 5.39 5.68
C ALA A 178 -6.10 4.40 5.13
N ALA A 179 -4.82 4.62 5.38
CA ALA A 179 -3.75 3.68 5.04
C ALA A 179 -3.98 2.29 5.66
N ARG A 180 -4.36 2.21 6.95
CA ARG A 180 -4.72 0.94 7.60
C ARG A 180 -5.90 0.24 6.95
N ALA A 181 -6.98 0.98 6.67
CA ALA A 181 -8.16 0.44 6.02
C ALA A 181 -7.85 -0.09 4.61
N VAL A 182 -7.04 0.62 3.84
CA VAL A 182 -6.61 0.21 2.50
C VAL A 182 -5.65 -0.97 2.56
N ALA A 183 -4.71 -1.01 3.50
CA ALA A 183 -3.83 -2.17 3.70
C ALA A 183 -4.66 -3.44 3.97
N ALA A 184 -5.61 -3.37 4.92
CA ALA A 184 -6.49 -4.49 5.23
C ALA A 184 -7.40 -4.86 4.05
N TYR A 185 -7.90 -3.87 3.29
CA TYR A 185 -8.61 -4.13 2.04
C TYR A 185 -7.77 -4.93 1.06
N ILE A 186 -6.49 -4.57 0.90
CA ILE A 186 -5.57 -5.22 -0.01
C ILE A 186 -5.37 -6.67 0.39
N ASP A 187 -5.06 -6.94 1.67
CA ASP A 187 -4.82 -8.29 2.19
C ASP A 187 -6.08 -9.17 2.21
N LEU A 188 -7.28 -8.59 2.17
CA LEU A 188 -8.54 -9.32 2.06
C LEU A 188 -8.96 -9.63 0.62
N ASN A 189 -8.26 -9.16 -0.43
CA ASN A 189 -8.59 -9.52 -1.81
C ASN A 189 -8.68 -11.04 -2.08
N PRO A 190 -7.72 -11.89 -1.64
CA PRO A 190 -7.77 -13.32 -1.92
C PRO A 190 -8.96 -14.00 -1.22
N VAL A 191 -9.34 -13.52 -0.03
CA VAL A 191 -10.55 -13.97 0.67
C VAL A 191 -11.81 -13.57 -0.10
N ARG A 192 -11.90 -12.32 -0.56
CA ARG A 192 -13.03 -11.83 -1.37
C ARG A 192 -13.17 -12.56 -2.70
N ALA A 193 -12.06 -13.03 -3.25
CA ALA A 193 -12.05 -13.80 -4.49
C ALA A 193 -12.33 -15.31 -4.27
N GLY A 194 -12.51 -15.75 -3.01
CA GLY A 194 -12.72 -17.17 -2.69
C GLY A 194 -11.48 -18.04 -2.87
N MET A 195 -10.28 -17.46 -2.94
CA MET A 195 -9.02 -18.20 -3.12
C MET A 195 -8.54 -18.86 -1.82
N VAL A 196 -8.83 -18.23 -0.68
CA VAL A 196 -8.54 -18.73 0.67
C VAL A 196 -9.63 -18.29 1.65
N GLU A 197 -9.84 -19.03 2.73
CA GLU A 197 -10.77 -18.61 3.80
C GLU A 197 -10.13 -17.63 4.79
N ASP A 198 -8.82 -17.79 5.01
CA ASP A 198 -8.01 -16.99 5.94
C ASP A 198 -6.95 -16.21 5.16
N PRO A 199 -6.85 -14.88 5.32
CA PRO A 199 -5.84 -14.09 4.61
C PRO A 199 -4.39 -14.49 4.97
N ALA A 200 -4.15 -15.14 6.12
CA ALA A 200 -2.84 -15.70 6.46
C ALA A 200 -2.42 -16.84 5.52
N GLY A 201 -3.39 -17.54 4.91
CA GLY A 201 -3.13 -18.65 3.99
C GLY A 201 -2.67 -18.22 2.59
N TYR A 202 -2.70 -16.93 2.27
CA TYR A 202 -2.33 -16.44 0.94
C TYR A 202 -0.93 -15.80 0.92
N ARG A 203 0.10 -16.57 0.59
CA ARG A 203 1.50 -16.13 0.69
C ARG A 203 1.86 -14.89 -0.14
N TRP A 204 1.10 -14.59 -1.20
CA TRP A 204 1.37 -13.47 -2.11
C TRP A 204 0.62 -12.19 -1.74
N SER A 205 0.34 -12.01 -0.45
CA SER A 205 -0.10 -10.75 0.16
C SER A 205 0.85 -10.34 1.29
N SER A 206 0.83 -9.06 1.66
CA SER A 206 1.63 -8.54 2.77
C SER A 206 1.34 -9.28 4.07
N TYR A 207 0.06 -9.51 4.37
CA TYR A 207 -0.30 -10.21 5.60
C TYR A 207 0.11 -11.69 5.58
N GLY A 208 -0.11 -12.40 4.46
CA GLY A 208 0.33 -13.78 4.33
C GLY A 208 1.85 -13.91 4.44
N GLU A 209 2.61 -13.00 3.81
CA GLU A 209 4.07 -12.94 3.94
C GLU A 209 4.52 -12.63 5.38
N ALA A 210 3.83 -11.70 6.07
CA ALA A 210 4.14 -11.31 7.44
C ALA A 210 3.93 -12.46 8.46
N ILE A 211 2.91 -13.30 8.24
CA ILE A 211 2.60 -14.44 9.11
C ILE A 211 3.43 -15.68 8.74
N GLY A 212 3.52 -16.01 7.45
CA GLY A 212 4.20 -17.22 6.97
C GLY A 212 5.73 -17.18 7.11
N GLY A 213 6.32 -16.00 7.29
CA GLY A 213 7.77 -15.83 7.35
C GLY A 213 8.47 -16.29 8.64
N GLY A 214 7.75 -16.65 9.70
CA GLY A 214 8.34 -17.02 11.00
C GLY A 214 9.16 -15.91 11.70
N PRO A 215 9.79 -16.17 12.86
CA PRO A 215 10.53 -15.15 13.63
C PRO A 215 11.81 -14.67 12.94
N ARG A 216 12.52 -15.57 12.26
CA ARG A 216 13.80 -15.28 11.57
C ARG A 216 13.67 -15.00 10.07
N GLY A 217 12.49 -15.20 9.46
CA GLY A 217 12.40 -15.37 8.01
C GLY A 217 11.85 -14.19 7.20
N GLN A 218 11.46 -14.55 5.97
CA GLN A 218 11.24 -13.70 4.80
C GLN A 218 10.13 -12.65 4.96
N GLY A 219 9.39 -12.65 6.08
CA GLY A 219 8.29 -11.72 6.37
C GLY A 219 8.70 -10.39 6.99
N ARG A 220 9.99 -10.15 7.29
CA ARG A 220 10.46 -8.92 7.96
C ARG A 220 10.03 -7.65 7.22
N THR A 221 10.24 -7.58 5.91
CA THR A 221 9.88 -6.39 5.12
C THR A 221 8.37 -6.17 5.07
N ALA A 222 7.57 -7.24 4.95
CA ALA A 222 6.12 -7.14 5.00
C ALA A 222 5.62 -6.62 6.36
N ARG A 223 6.18 -7.12 7.46
CA ARG A 223 5.89 -6.65 8.83
C ARG A 223 6.21 -5.16 8.99
N ALA A 224 7.42 -4.74 8.60
CA ALA A 224 7.84 -3.34 8.60
C ALA A 224 6.90 -2.45 7.78
N GLY A 225 6.48 -2.92 6.60
CA GLY A 225 5.51 -2.21 5.75
C GLY A 225 4.15 -2.03 6.41
N LEU A 226 3.61 -3.08 7.03
CA LEU A 226 2.32 -3.01 7.72
C LEU A 226 2.37 -2.13 8.98
N VAL A 227 3.47 -2.19 9.74
CA VAL A 227 3.72 -1.24 10.84
C VAL A 227 3.72 0.19 10.32
N ARG A 228 4.38 0.45 9.19
CA ARG A 228 4.43 1.78 8.58
C ARG A 228 3.05 2.27 8.14
N ALA A 229 2.23 1.41 7.52
CA ALA A 229 0.83 1.74 7.21
C ALA A 229 0.01 2.09 8.47
N TRP A 230 0.38 1.54 9.63
CA TRP A 230 -0.29 1.79 10.90
C TRP A 230 0.07 3.12 11.53
N GLY A 231 1.37 3.44 11.53
CA GLY A 231 1.96 4.42 12.44
C GLY A 231 2.78 5.53 11.80
N ALA A 232 2.86 5.63 10.46
CA ALA A 232 3.64 6.68 9.81
C ALA A 232 3.30 8.10 10.32
N HIS A 233 2.00 8.41 10.44
CA HIS A 233 1.49 9.67 11.02
C HIS A 233 1.93 9.96 12.46
N GLN A 234 2.36 8.92 13.20
CA GLN A 234 2.84 9.01 14.58
C GLN A 234 4.38 8.98 14.65
N GLY A 235 5.06 9.12 13.50
CA GLY A 235 6.52 9.01 13.42
C GLY A 235 7.05 7.58 13.59
N MET A 236 6.20 6.54 13.53
CA MET A 236 6.68 5.17 13.66
C MET A 236 7.54 4.79 12.46
N GLU A 237 8.77 4.37 12.74
CA GLU A 237 9.69 3.81 11.75
C GLU A 237 9.12 2.52 11.13
N ALA A 238 9.61 2.19 9.94
CA ALA A 238 9.29 0.92 9.28
C ALA A 238 10.09 -0.23 9.94
N ASP A 239 9.76 -0.54 11.19
CA ASP A 239 10.43 -1.56 11.99
C ASP A 239 9.55 -2.80 12.19
N ALA A 240 10.07 -3.94 11.75
CA ALA A 240 9.43 -5.23 11.94
C ALA A 240 9.37 -5.67 13.42
N GLY A 241 10.21 -5.15 14.31
CA GLY A 241 10.14 -5.40 15.74
C GLY A 241 8.83 -4.90 16.37
N LEU A 242 8.31 -3.78 15.86
CA LEU A 242 7.04 -3.17 16.29
C LEU A 242 5.80 -3.96 15.81
N TRP A 243 5.99 -4.96 14.94
CA TRP A 243 4.92 -5.87 14.55
C TRP A 243 4.43 -6.72 15.74
N SER A 244 5.29 -6.92 16.75
CA SER A 244 4.99 -7.73 17.93
C SER A 244 3.72 -7.27 18.68
N GLU A 245 3.05 -8.27 19.28
CA GLU A 245 1.77 -8.33 20.01
C GLU A 245 0.66 -7.32 19.69
N ARG A 246 0.88 -6.00 19.68
CA ARG A 246 -0.17 -4.99 19.49
C ARG A 246 -0.57 -4.83 18.02
N VAL A 247 0.37 -4.57 17.11
CA VAL A 247 0.05 -4.29 15.69
C VAL A 247 -0.50 -5.54 15.01
N ALA A 248 0.17 -6.69 15.15
CA ALA A 248 -0.30 -7.95 14.56
C ALA A 248 -1.70 -8.34 15.06
N ARG A 249 -1.99 -8.16 16.36
CA ARG A 249 -3.29 -8.51 16.96
C ARG A 249 -4.42 -7.62 16.47
N VAL A 250 -4.22 -6.30 16.48
CA VAL A 250 -5.24 -5.36 16.04
C VAL A 250 -5.46 -5.50 14.52
N TYR A 251 -4.38 -5.65 13.74
CA TYR A 251 -4.50 -5.92 12.30
C TYR A 251 -5.29 -7.22 12.02
N ARG A 252 -5.01 -8.30 12.76
CA ARG A 252 -5.78 -9.55 12.68
C ARG A 252 -7.26 -9.34 12.98
N ALA A 253 -7.60 -8.58 14.02
CA ALA A 253 -8.99 -8.30 14.40
C ALA A 253 -9.74 -7.60 13.25
N VAL A 254 -9.10 -6.61 12.61
CA VAL A 254 -9.63 -5.91 11.43
C VAL A 254 -9.83 -6.86 10.24
N LEU A 255 -8.93 -7.82 10.00
CA LEU A 255 -9.08 -8.79 8.91
C LEU A 255 -10.20 -9.83 9.17
N MET A 256 -10.30 -10.29 10.42
CA MET A 256 -11.23 -11.38 10.77
C MET A 256 -12.66 -10.92 11.02
N GLY A 257 -12.90 -9.61 11.19
CA GLY A 257 -14.26 -9.09 11.42
C GLY A 257 -14.88 -9.55 12.72
N GLN A 258 -14.05 -9.80 13.73
CA GLN A 258 -14.53 -10.19 15.03
C GLN A 258 -14.98 -8.96 15.81
N ALA A 259 -16.27 -8.64 15.67
CA ALA A 259 -17.07 -8.41 16.85
C ALA A 259 -17.07 -9.69 17.72
N ALA A 260 -17.33 -9.52 19.01
CA ALA A 260 -17.70 -10.60 19.93
C ALA A 260 -18.60 -11.65 19.27
N GLU A 261 -18.53 -12.90 19.75
CA GLU A 261 -19.65 -13.83 19.63
C GLU A 261 -20.96 -13.11 20.00
N ARG A 262 -21.91 -13.00 19.06
CA ARG A 262 -23.22 -12.39 19.34
C ARG A 262 -24.12 -13.48 19.87
N THR A 263 -24.38 -13.43 21.16
CA THR A 263 -25.39 -14.26 21.83
C THR A 263 -26.60 -13.42 22.17
N ARG A 264 -27.78 -13.98 21.95
CA ARG A 264 -29.03 -13.46 22.48
C ARG A 264 -29.36 -14.26 23.72
N GLU A 265 -29.49 -13.57 24.84
CA GLU A 265 -30.04 -14.16 26.06
C GLU A 265 -31.54 -13.85 26.08
N THR A 266 -32.33 -14.91 26.20
CA THR A 266 -33.78 -14.82 26.40
C THR A 266 -34.08 -15.38 27.77
N ILE A 267 -34.78 -14.60 28.59
CA ILE A 267 -35.29 -15.02 29.89
C ILE A 267 -36.80 -15.22 29.73
N ALA A 268 -37.26 -16.45 29.96
CA ALA A 268 -38.68 -16.76 30.04
C ALA A 268 -39.25 -16.29 31.38
N MET A 269 -40.58 -16.06 31.45
CA MET A 269 -41.23 -15.53 32.66
C MET A 269 -41.16 -16.46 33.88
N ASP A 270 -40.77 -17.72 33.70
CA ASP A 270 -40.51 -18.70 34.76
C ASP A 270 -39.06 -18.66 35.30
N GLY A 271 -38.25 -17.72 34.82
CA GLY A 271 -36.85 -17.55 35.22
C GLY A 271 -35.87 -18.46 34.45
N SER A 272 -36.34 -19.29 33.52
CA SER A 272 -35.44 -20.09 32.68
C SER A 272 -34.81 -19.25 31.56
N GLY A 273 -33.49 -19.30 31.46
CA GLY A 273 -32.69 -18.56 30.49
C GLY A 273 -32.14 -19.46 29.39
N GLY A 274 -32.27 -19.02 28.13
CA GLY A 274 -31.65 -19.66 26.97
C GLY A 274 -30.62 -18.74 26.31
N ARG A 275 -29.45 -19.28 25.96
CA ARG A 275 -28.39 -18.58 25.22
C ARG A 275 -28.35 -19.08 23.77
N GLU A 276 -28.79 -18.25 22.84
CA GLU A 276 -28.78 -18.57 21.41
C GLU A 276 -27.58 -17.89 20.72
N VAL A 277 -26.73 -18.69 20.06
CA VAL A 277 -25.57 -18.20 19.30
C VAL A 277 -26.04 -17.80 17.90
N LEU A 278 -26.19 -16.50 17.66
CA LEU A 278 -26.70 -15.96 16.39
C LEU A 278 -25.64 -16.00 15.25
N ARG A 279 -24.36 -16.13 15.59
CA ARG A 279 -23.26 -16.25 14.61
C ARG A 279 -22.05 -16.94 15.24
N LYS A 280 -21.60 -18.06 14.64
CA LYS A 280 -20.36 -18.76 15.05
C LYS A 280 -19.13 -17.90 14.73
N GLY A 281 -18.45 -17.41 15.78
CA GLY A 281 -17.10 -16.82 15.71
C GLY A 281 -16.01 -17.85 16.08
N MET A 282 -14.74 -17.42 16.19
CA MET A 282 -13.69 -18.29 16.75
C MET A 282 -14.09 -18.77 18.16
N ALA A 283 -13.63 -19.97 18.54
CA ALA A 283 -13.90 -20.59 19.85
C ALA A 283 -13.94 -19.56 20.99
N ALA A 284 -15.05 -19.56 21.74
CA ALA A 284 -15.45 -18.53 22.70
C ALA A 284 -14.34 -18.11 23.69
N GLU A 285 -13.42 -19.02 23.99
CA GLU A 285 -12.29 -18.79 24.90
C GLU A 285 -11.17 -17.93 24.30
N LYS A 286 -10.89 -18.09 22.99
CA LYS A 286 -9.89 -17.31 22.26
C LYS A 286 -10.38 -15.89 21.98
N ALA A 287 -11.69 -15.73 21.78
CA ALA A 287 -12.35 -14.44 21.65
C ALA A 287 -12.34 -13.64 22.97
N ARG A 288 -12.62 -14.29 24.11
CA ARG A 288 -12.58 -13.67 25.45
C ARG A 288 -11.18 -13.16 25.82
N ARG A 289 -10.12 -13.92 25.52
CA ARG A 289 -8.72 -13.47 25.72
C ARG A 289 -8.34 -12.24 24.89
N LEU A 290 -8.91 -12.08 23.68
CA LEU A 290 -8.63 -10.94 22.80
C LEU A 290 -9.46 -9.70 23.17
N GLN A 291 -10.63 -9.89 23.77
CA GLN A 291 -11.54 -8.83 24.22
C GLN A 291 -11.09 -8.11 25.49
N ALA A 292 -10.49 -8.83 26.44
CA ALA A 292 -9.92 -8.25 27.67
C ALA A 292 -8.73 -7.30 27.41
N LEU A 293 -8.30 -7.13 26.16
CA LEU A 293 -7.14 -6.34 25.76
C LEU A 293 -7.50 -5.17 24.81
N ALA A 294 -8.79 -4.98 24.52
CA ALA A 294 -9.36 -3.75 24.00
C ALA A 294 -9.88 -2.94 25.21
N GLY A 295 -9.68 -1.61 25.21
CA GLY A 295 -9.91 -0.77 26.39
C GLY A 295 -11.29 -0.96 27.05
N GLU A 296 -11.33 -0.71 28.36
CA GLU A 296 -12.45 -0.98 29.28
C GLU A 296 -13.75 -0.21 29.02
N ASP A 297 -13.86 0.58 27.95
CA ASP A 297 -14.95 1.54 27.78
C ASP A 297 -16.25 1.00 27.18
N GLY A 298 -16.29 -0.28 26.78
CA GLY A 298 -17.50 -0.91 26.25
C GLY A 298 -18.08 -0.24 25.00
N SER A 299 -17.35 0.69 24.37
CA SER A 299 -17.77 1.33 23.14
C SER A 299 -17.62 0.34 21.98
N VAL A 300 -18.55 0.38 21.01
CA VAL A 300 -18.41 -0.41 19.77
C VAL A 300 -17.16 0.10 19.06
N SER A 301 -16.03 -0.59 19.22
CA SER A 301 -14.76 -0.24 18.60
C SER A 301 -14.98 0.09 17.13
N ALA A 302 -14.54 1.28 16.71
CA ALA A 302 -14.62 1.77 15.33
C ALA A 302 -14.01 0.80 14.28
N GLU A 303 -13.31 -0.24 14.74
CA GLU A 303 -12.69 -1.30 13.94
C GLU A 303 -13.69 -2.40 13.51
N VAL A 304 -14.80 -2.60 14.23
CA VAL A 304 -15.81 -3.65 13.93
C VAL A 304 -16.61 -3.33 12.65
N PRO A 305 -17.11 -2.09 12.42
CA PRO A 305 -17.74 -1.72 11.16
C PRO A 305 -16.78 -1.82 9.97
N LEU A 306 -15.51 -1.48 10.17
CA LEU A 306 -14.48 -1.51 9.14
C LEU A 306 -14.27 -2.93 8.60
N ALA A 307 -14.07 -3.90 9.48
CA ALA A 307 -13.80 -5.27 9.08
C ALA A 307 -14.93 -5.93 8.25
N THR A 308 -16.18 -5.59 8.55
CA THR A 308 -17.35 -6.06 7.77
C THR A 308 -17.37 -5.43 6.37
N VAL A 309 -17.06 -4.14 6.27
CA VAL A 309 -17.01 -3.41 4.99
C VAL A 309 -15.90 -3.94 4.09
N LEU A 310 -14.72 -4.24 4.66
CA LEU A 310 -13.54 -4.66 3.90
C LEU A 310 -13.65 -6.05 3.29
N ARG A 311 -14.59 -6.88 3.74
CA ARG A 311 -14.93 -8.17 3.10
C ARG A 311 -15.79 -7.99 1.84
N CYS A 312 -16.29 -6.79 1.58
CA CYS A 312 -17.01 -6.45 0.36
C CYS A 312 -16.11 -5.67 -0.60
N ARG A 313 -16.47 -5.65 -1.89
CA ARG A 313 -15.79 -4.79 -2.87
C ARG A 313 -16.12 -3.31 -2.59
N VAL A 314 -15.10 -2.53 -2.26
CA VAL A 314 -15.25 -1.09 -1.97
C VAL A 314 -14.74 -0.28 -3.16
N ARG A 315 -15.67 0.20 -3.99
CA ARG A 315 -15.33 0.94 -5.22
C ARG A 315 -14.46 2.17 -4.97
N TYR A 316 -14.65 2.85 -3.83
CA TYR A 316 -13.89 4.05 -3.48
C TYR A 316 -12.40 3.80 -3.30
N PHE A 317 -12.02 2.58 -2.94
CA PHE A 317 -10.62 2.24 -2.72
C PHE A 317 -9.90 1.99 -4.04
N THR A 318 -10.61 1.76 -5.16
CA THR A 318 -10.00 1.43 -6.47
C THR A 318 -10.32 2.45 -7.58
N ASP A 319 -11.49 3.09 -7.52
CA ASP A 319 -11.96 4.07 -8.52
C ASP A 319 -12.11 5.49 -7.94
N GLY A 320 -11.80 5.69 -6.65
CA GLY A 320 -11.70 7.01 -6.05
C GLY A 320 -10.45 7.75 -6.53
N ALA A 321 -10.38 9.06 -6.28
CA ALA A 321 -9.17 9.83 -6.50
C ALA A 321 -8.36 10.01 -5.21
N VAL A 322 -9.07 10.31 -4.10
CA VAL A 322 -8.48 10.49 -2.77
C VAL A 322 -9.36 9.77 -1.75
N ILE A 323 -8.74 9.19 -0.73
CA ILE A 323 -9.42 8.65 0.44
C ILE A 323 -8.69 9.06 1.73
N GLY A 324 -9.46 9.48 2.74
CA GLY A 324 -8.91 10.00 3.99
C GLY A 324 -10.00 10.56 4.89
N SER A 325 -9.58 11.32 5.89
CA SER A 325 -10.38 12.21 6.71
C SER A 325 -11.06 13.27 5.83
N ARG A 326 -12.10 13.90 6.38
CA ARG A 326 -12.82 14.96 5.65
C ARG A 326 -11.88 16.13 5.32
N SER A 327 -11.09 16.57 6.28
CA SER A 327 -10.13 17.67 6.13
C SER A 327 -9.11 17.37 5.05
N PHE A 328 -8.48 16.19 5.06
CA PHE A 328 -7.52 15.79 4.04
C PHE A 328 -8.12 15.76 2.63
N VAL A 329 -9.33 15.23 2.52
CA VAL A 329 -10.02 15.18 1.23
C VAL A 329 -10.40 16.57 0.72
N ASP A 330 -10.85 17.46 1.61
CA ASP A 330 -11.20 18.84 1.24
C ASP A 330 -9.95 19.68 0.94
N GLU A 331 -8.82 19.45 1.62
CA GLU A 331 -7.50 20.06 1.30
C GLU A 331 -7.02 19.62 -0.09
N ALA A 332 -7.04 18.31 -0.37
CA ALA A 332 -6.70 17.81 -1.69
C ALA A 332 -7.63 18.38 -2.77
N PHE A 333 -8.92 18.51 -2.48
CA PHE A 333 -9.87 19.16 -3.38
C PHE A 333 -9.55 20.63 -3.63
N ALA A 334 -9.18 21.40 -2.59
CA ALA A 334 -8.81 22.80 -2.71
C ALA A 334 -7.55 22.95 -3.57
N ALA A 335 -6.51 22.16 -3.31
CA ALA A 335 -5.27 22.15 -4.09
C ALA A 335 -5.53 21.75 -5.57
N GLY A 336 -6.49 20.84 -5.79
CA GLY A 336 -6.91 20.39 -7.12
C GLY A 336 -8.13 21.11 -7.69
N ARG A 337 -8.54 22.28 -7.18
CA ARG A 337 -9.85 22.90 -7.46
C ARG A 337 -10.15 23.04 -8.95
N TRP A 338 -9.14 23.38 -9.74
CA TRP A 338 -9.23 23.56 -11.20
C TRP A 338 -9.70 22.30 -11.95
N ARG A 339 -9.61 21.11 -11.36
CA ARG A 339 -10.05 19.84 -11.95
C ARG A 339 -11.57 19.62 -11.89
N PHE A 340 -12.31 20.47 -11.18
CA PHE A 340 -13.74 20.26 -10.90
C PHE A 340 -14.60 21.41 -11.42
N GLY A 341 -15.85 21.09 -11.79
CA GLY A 341 -16.79 22.09 -12.28
C GLY A 341 -17.09 23.21 -11.26
N PRO A 342 -17.51 24.40 -11.70
CA PRO A 342 -17.74 25.57 -10.84
C PRO A 342 -18.76 25.31 -9.71
N ARG A 343 -19.74 24.43 -9.96
CA ARG A 343 -20.79 24.09 -8.98
C ARG A 343 -20.30 23.22 -7.81
N ARG A 344 -19.14 22.58 -7.92
CA ARG A 344 -18.61 21.73 -6.83
C ARG A 344 -17.94 22.62 -5.78
N ARG A 345 -18.56 22.73 -4.60
CA ARG A 345 -18.08 23.58 -3.49
C ARG A 345 -17.24 22.85 -2.43
N SER A 346 -17.33 21.52 -2.38
CA SER A 346 -16.53 20.68 -1.47
C SER A 346 -16.06 19.41 -2.16
N GLY A 347 -14.98 18.83 -1.64
CA GLY A 347 -14.40 17.60 -2.12
C GLY A 347 -15.05 16.37 -1.52
N ALA A 348 -15.10 16.34 -0.18
CA ALA A 348 -15.40 15.17 0.62
C ALA A 348 -16.81 14.63 0.35
N ARG A 349 -16.89 13.32 0.08
CA ARG A 349 -18.15 12.61 -0.08
C ARG A 349 -18.14 11.36 0.79
N THR A 350 -19.24 11.17 1.51
CA THR A 350 -19.51 9.96 2.29
C THR A 350 -19.46 8.71 1.41
N LEU A 351 -18.98 7.60 1.95
CA LEU A 351 -18.96 6.32 1.27
C LEU A 351 -20.40 5.75 1.25
N LYS A 352 -20.88 5.28 0.10
CA LYS A 352 -22.22 4.69 -0.08
C LYS A 352 -22.16 3.18 -0.32
N GLY A 353 -23.29 2.50 -0.16
CA GLY A 353 -23.42 1.05 -0.40
C GLY A 353 -22.78 0.24 0.71
N GLY A 354 -22.09 -0.86 0.36
CA GLY A 354 -21.40 -1.74 1.33
C GLY A 354 -20.31 -1.08 2.18
N ALA A 355 -19.98 0.20 1.94
CA ALA A 355 -19.07 1.00 2.75
C ALA A 355 -19.75 2.08 3.62
N ALA A 356 -21.08 2.11 3.66
CA ALA A 356 -21.83 3.04 4.52
C ALA A 356 -21.47 2.96 6.02
N PRO A 357 -21.16 1.77 6.60
CA PRO A 357 -20.79 1.68 8.02
C PRO A 357 -19.51 2.42 8.44
N ILE A 358 -18.65 2.81 7.49
CA ILE A 358 -17.43 3.60 7.74
C ILE A 358 -17.51 5.03 7.17
N ALA A 359 -18.70 5.46 6.72
CA ALA A 359 -18.86 6.72 6.00
C ALA A 359 -18.63 7.99 6.84
N GLN A 360 -18.51 7.85 8.16
CA GLN A 360 -18.20 8.94 9.09
C GLN A 360 -16.71 9.00 9.44
N SER A 361 -15.99 7.87 9.35
CA SER A 361 -14.54 7.79 9.61
C SER A 361 -13.69 7.96 8.36
N LEU A 362 -14.22 7.62 7.18
CA LEU A 362 -13.52 7.76 5.90
C LEU A 362 -14.38 8.46 4.85
N TRP A 363 -13.73 9.37 4.13
CA TRP A 363 -14.30 10.19 3.08
C TRP A 363 -13.55 9.93 1.78
N SER A 364 -14.25 10.08 0.66
CA SER A 364 -13.63 9.90 -0.66
C SER A 364 -13.84 11.12 -1.53
N LEU A 365 -12.76 11.53 -2.21
CA LEU A 365 -12.84 12.40 -3.37
C LEU A 365 -13.08 11.56 -4.60
N ARG A 366 -14.18 11.84 -5.29
CA ARG A 366 -14.58 11.13 -6.49
C ARG A 366 -15.24 12.07 -7.48
N ASP A 367 -14.95 11.91 -8.76
CA ASP A 367 -15.72 12.52 -9.84
C ASP A 367 -16.69 11.44 -10.33
N LEU A 368 -17.85 11.32 -9.68
CA LEU A 368 -18.89 10.41 -10.14
C LEU A 368 -19.58 11.00 -11.37
N LYS A 369 -18.89 10.99 -12.51
CA LYS A 369 -19.54 10.84 -13.80
C LYS A 369 -18.97 9.60 -14.46
N LYS A 370 -19.80 8.55 -14.57
CA LYS A 370 -19.59 7.50 -15.57
C LYS A 370 -19.78 8.18 -16.94
N GLY A 371 -18.83 8.03 -17.86
CA GLY A 371 -19.04 8.35 -19.27
C GLY A 371 -18.96 9.82 -19.67
N ILE A 372 -17.91 10.55 -19.28
CA ILE A 372 -17.48 11.71 -20.06
C ILE A 372 -16.07 11.43 -20.58
N THR A 373 -16.02 11.25 -21.91
CA THR A 373 -14.87 11.03 -22.79
C THR A 373 -13.83 12.14 -22.74
#